data_AF-A0A381UXT8-F1
#
_entry.id   AF-A0A381UXT8-F1
#
_cell.length_a   1.000
_cell.length_b   1.000
_cell.length_c   1.000
_cell.angle_alpha   90.00
_cell.angle_beta   90.00
_cell.angle_gamma   90.00
#
_symmetry.space_group_name_H-M   'P 1'
#
loop_
_entity.id
_entity.type
_entity.pdbx_description
1 polymer ?
#
loop_
_entity_poly.entity_id
_entity_poly.type
_entity_poly.pdbx_seq_one_letter_code
_entity_poly.pdbx_strand_id
1 'polypeptide(L)' 'MKAMEIPGGNIVHQVQVMSEEFRDMGTMEDELLTMFANPFYSGLYMAFVQLGKESIEKIVHQVYKNINMINGQEN' A
#
# COMPACT_ATOMS: atom_id res chain seq x y z
N MET A 1 -7.72 7.14 -22.24
CA MET A 1 -7.03 8.15 -21.40
C MET A 1 -5.58 7.72 -21.25
N LYS A 2 -4.61 8.61 -21.44
CA LYS A 2 -3.21 8.29 -21.13
C LYS A 2 -3.11 8.13 -19.62
N ALA A 3 -2.55 7.01 -19.15
CA ALA A 3 -2.24 6.81 -17.75
C ALA A 3 -1.36 7.98 -17.30
N MET A 4 -1.89 8.81 -16.40
CA MET A 4 -1.14 9.86 -15.77
C MET A 4 -0.24 9.17 -14.74
N GLU A 5 1.03 8.97 -15.09
CA GLU A 5 2.04 8.51 -14.13
C GLU A 5 2.16 9.55 -13.03
N ILE A 6 2.13 9.12 -11.77
CA ILE A 6 2.41 10.02 -10.65
C ILE A 6 3.91 10.37 -10.74
N PRO A 7 4.30 11.65 -10.84
CA PRO A 7 5.71 12.03 -10.81
C PRO A 7 6.27 11.71 -9.42
N GLY A 8 7.13 10.71 -9.30
CA GLY A 8 7.71 10.33 -8.00
C GLY A 8 8.64 9.10 -8.01
N GLY A 9 9.07 8.61 -9.18
CA GLY A 9 9.95 7.44 -9.26
C GLY A 9 9.21 6.09 -9.29
N ASN A 10 9.73 5.09 -8.58
CA ASN A 10 9.22 3.72 -8.63
C ASN A 10 7.88 3.57 -7.86
N ILE A 11 6.78 3.37 -8.59
CA ILE A 11 5.43 3.24 -8.02
C ILE A 11 5.29 2.10 -7.01
N VAL A 12 6.03 1.00 -7.17
CA VAL A 12 6.03 -0.12 -6.20
C VAL A 12 6.61 0.34 -4.87
N HIS A 13 7.70 1.10 -4.92
CA HIS A 13 8.31 1.66 -3.71
C HIS A 13 7.38 2.68 -3.04
N GLN A 14 6.68 3.51 -3.82
CA GLN A 14 5.70 4.45 -3.25
C GLN A 14 4.56 3.72 -2.53
N VAL A 15 4.00 2.67 -3.13
CA VAL A 15 2.95 1.87 -2.47
C VAL A 15 3.46 1.24 -1.18
N GLN A 16 4.71 0.77 -1.17
CA GLN A 16 5.32 0.25 0.05
C GLN A 16 5.41 1.34 1.14
N VAL A 17 5.97 2.51 0.83
CA VAL A 17 6.11 3.62 1.79
C VAL A 17 4.75 4.09 2.29
N MET A 18 3.77 4.31 1.41
CA MET A 18 2.41 4.69 1.82
C MET A 18 1.79 3.63 2.74
N SER A 19 1.98 2.34 2.43
CA SER A 19 1.44 1.26 3.26
C SER A 19 2.10 1.21 4.64
N GLU A 20 3.40 1.46 4.72
CA GLU A 20 4.14 1.58 5.98
C GLU A 20 3.63 2.77 6.80
N GLU A 21 3.46 3.94 6.19
CA GLU A 21 2.94 5.15 6.86
C GLU A 21 1.53 4.93 7.43
N PHE A 22 0.59 4.38 6.65
CA PHE A 22 -0.78 4.13 7.13
C PHE A 22 -0.82 3.07 8.24
N ARG A 23 -0.04 2.00 8.11
CA ARG A 23 0.10 0.99 9.15
C ARG A 23 0.65 1.61 10.44
N ASP A 24 1.68 2.43 10.34
CA ASP A 24 2.32 3.07 11.50
C ASP A 24 1.39 4.11 12.16
N MET A 25 0.44 4.66 11.41
CA MET A 25 -0.67 5.47 11.92
C MET A 25 -1.83 4.66 12.53
N GLY A 26 -1.76 3.32 12.47
CA GLY A 26 -2.75 2.41 13.07
C GLY A 26 -3.88 1.96 12.14
N THR A 27 -3.77 2.20 10.83
CA THR A 27 -4.73 1.66 9.85
C THR A 27 -4.61 0.14 9.77
N MET A 28 -5.75 -0.55 9.74
CA MET A 28 -5.77 -2.01 9.60
C MET A 28 -5.51 -2.44 8.15
N GLU A 29 -5.02 -3.66 7.94
CA GLU A 29 -4.64 -4.17 6.61
C GLU A 29 -5.82 -4.14 5.62
N ASP A 30 -6.98 -4.64 6.05
CA ASP A 30 -8.22 -4.68 5.28
C ASP A 30 -8.81 -3.30 5.00
N GLU A 31 -8.70 -2.39 5.97
CA GLU A 31 -9.04 -0.98 5.81
C GLU A 31 -8.17 -0.33 4.74
N LEU A 32 -6.84 -0.53 4.79
CA LEU A 32 -5.91 0.04 3.82
C LEU A 32 -6.19 -0.48 2.40
N LEU A 33 -6.47 -1.78 2.23
CA LEU A 33 -6.87 -2.35 0.93
C LEU A 33 -8.15 -1.70 0.39
N THR A 34 -9.10 -1.41 1.27
CA THR A 34 -10.34 -0.70 0.91
C THR A 34 -10.05 0.74 0.50
N MET A 35 -9.12 1.41 1.18
CA MET A 35 -8.70 2.78 0.84
C MET A 35 -8.05 2.84 -0.55
N PHE A 36 -7.17 1.88 -0.89
CA PHE A 36 -6.57 1.78 -2.24
C PHE A 36 -7.62 1.61 -3.35
N ALA A 37 -8.72 0.89 -3.09
CA ALA A 37 -9.78 0.69 -4.07
C ALA A 37 -10.80 1.85 -4.13
N ASN A 38 -10.69 2.86 -3.26
CA ASN A 38 -11.67 3.92 -3.12
C ASN A 38 -11.20 5.25 -3.77
N PRO A 39 -11.90 5.77 -4.80
CA PRO A 39 -11.54 7.03 -5.47
C PRO A 39 -11.46 8.27 -4.57
N PHE A 40 -12.07 8.25 -3.39
CA PHE A 40 -11.93 9.31 -2.39
C PHE A 40 -10.47 9.50 -1.97
N TYR A 41 -9.70 8.41 -1.85
CA TYR A 41 -8.27 8.45 -1.54
C TYR A 41 -7.46 8.51 -2.83
N SER A 42 -7.55 9.64 -3.52
CA SER A 42 -7.03 9.83 -4.88
C SER A 42 -5.58 9.38 -5.08
N GLY A 43 -4.68 9.63 -4.12
CA GLY A 43 -3.28 9.18 -4.17
C GLY A 43 -3.14 7.65 -4.18
N LEU A 44 -3.80 6.98 -3.24
CA LEU A 44 -3.83 5.51 -3.17
C LEU A 44 -4.53 4.91 -4.39
N TYR A 45 -5.67 5.49 -4.78
CA TYR A 45 -6.45 5.03 -5.92
C TYR A 45 -5.70 5.12 -7.25
N MET A 46 -4.90 6.17 -7.45
CA MET A 46 -4.05 6.27 -8.64
C MET A 46 -3.00 5.15 -8.69
N ALA A 47 -2.40 4.80 -7.56
CA ALA A 47 -1.47 3.67 -7.49
C ALA A 47 -2.18 2.33 -7.75
N PHE A 48 -3.41 2.16 -7.24
CA PHE A 48 -4.25 1.00 -7.52
C PHE A 48 -4.59 0.87 -9.01
N VAL A 49 -4.95 1.97 -9.68
CA VAL A 49 -5.22 1.98 -11.12
C VAL A 49 -3.98 1.65 -11.94
N GLN A 50 -2.79 2.07 -11.50
CA GLN A 50 -1.55 1.83 -12.24
C GLN A 50 -0.98 0.42 -12.05
N LEU A 51 -1.01 -0.11 -10.83
CA LEU A 51 -0.41 -1.41 -10.49
C LEU A 51 -1.39 -2.58 -10.51
N GLY A 52 -2.68 -2.31 -10.40
CA GLY A 52 -3.72 -3.31 -10.30
C GLY A 52 -3.84 -3.93 -8.91
N LYS A 53 -4.99 -4.56 -8.68
CA LYS A 53 -5.40 -5.12 -7.39
C LYS A 53 -4.38 -6.10 -6.81
N GLU A 54 -3.96 -7.10 -7.60
CA GLU A 54 -3.08 -8.18 -7.12
C GLU A 54 -1.72 -7.65 -6.62
N SER A 55 -1.16 -6.67 -7.33
CA SER A 55 0.11 -6.03 -6.95
C SER A 55 -0.03 -5.26 -5.63
N ILE A 56 -1.10 -4.48 -5.48
CA ILE A 56 -1.38 -3.74 -4.25
C ILE A 56 -1.57 -4.71 -3.07
N GLU A 57 -2.41 -5.72 -3.23
CA GLU A 57 -2.65 -6.73 -2.20
C GLU A 57 -1.34 -7.37 -1.75
N LYS A 58 -0.49 -7.79 -2.69
CA LYS A 58 0.80 -8.41 -2.38
C LYS A 58 1.72 -7.49 -1.57
N ILE A 59 1.83 -6.21 -1.95
CA ILE A 59 2.70 -5.25 -1.27
C ILE A 59 2.17 -4.96 0.15
N VAL A 60 0.88 -4.69 0.28
CA VAL A 60 0.24 -4.43 1.58
C VAL A 60 0.42 -5.63 2.52
N HIS A 61 0.12 -6.85 2.05
CA HIS A 61 0.31 -8.05 2.87
C HIS A 61 1.77 -8.24 3.31
N GLN A 62 2.74 -7.90 2.45
CA GLN A 62 4.15 -7.99 2.82
C GLN A 62 4.52 -6.97 3.91
N VAL A 63 4.01 -5.74 3.81
CA VAL A 63 4.23 -4.67 4.81
C VAL A 63 3.67 -5.05 6.18
N TYR A 64 2.49 -5.67 6.24
CA TYR A 64 1.88 -6.10 7.51
C TYR A 64 2.51 -7.38 8.07
N LYS A 65 2.94 -8.32 7.22
CA LYS A 65 3.66 -9.52 7.67
C LYS A 65 5.03 -9.24 8.25
N ASN A 66 5.75 -8.23 7.74
CA ASN A 66 7.08 -7.89 8.23
C ASN A 66 7.08 -7.48 9.72
N ILE A 67 5.99 -6.88 10.25
CA ILE A 67 5.85 -6.62 11.70
C ILE A 67 5.80 -7.92 12.50
N ASN A 68 5.07 -8.93 12.01
CA ASN A 68 4.93 -10.21 12.72
C ASN A 68 6.27 -10.95 12.85
N MET A 69 7.22 -10.71 11.93
CA MET A 69 8.57 -11.25 12.06
C MET A 69 9.40 -10.49 13.11
N ILE A 70 9.27 -9.17 13.19
CA ILE A 70 9.98 -8.36 14.20
C ILE A 70 9.47 -8.69 15.61
N ASN A 71 8.15 -8.78 15.80
CA ASN A 71 7.54 -9.12 17.09
C ASN A 71 7.73 -10.61 17.47
N GLY A 72 8.11 -11.47 16.52
CA GLY A 72 8.36 -12.90 16.74
C GLY A 72 9.81 -13.22 17.16
N GLN A 73 10.73 -12.25 17.13
CA GLN A 73 12.12 -12.41 17.53
C GLN A 73 12.40 -11.97 18.98
N GLU A 74 11.36 -11.65 19.77
CA GLU A 74 11.47 -11.31 21.19
C GLU A 74 11.20 -12.48 22.16
N ASN A 75 11.39 -13.74 21.73
CA ASN A 75 11.33 -14.93 22.61
C ASN A 75 12.64 -15.71 22.63
#